data_AF-A0A6G3BZB0-F1
#
_entry.id   AF-A0A6G3BZB0-F1
#
_cell.length_a   1.000
_cell.length_b   1.000
_cell.length_c   1.000
_cell.angle_alpha   90.00
_cell.angle_beta   90.00
_cell.angle_gamma   90.00
#
_symmetry.space_group_name_H-M   'P 1'
#
loop_
_entity.id
_entity.type
_entity.pdbx_description
1 polymer ?
#
loop_
_entity_poly.entity_id
_entity_poly.type
_entity_poly.pdbx_seq_one_letter_code
_entity_poly.pdbx_strand_id
1 'polypeptide(L)'
;MTSAASPHRTGGLDTLVIPGRVDADRAELTPRGELVHGCAEILAGTLAGLPATVTRVDLDMAGVHFMDTAGLQFLDVLADHARQRSLTVTTTNWNGQPRRILELAGLDTADPLAGPDPAGAVPAVAPAAPASSAVALERAERLHVLQEEVEQLRQAIASRPVIDQARGILMATHGCTSDEAWHILRETSQLSNTKLRDVAAAVTASAKADGPPPSPELCTALQRAVAGRRRG
;
A
#
# COMPACT_ATOMS: atom_id res chain seq x y z
N MET A 1 21.07 -36.82 15.71
CA MET A 1 20.57 -37.22 14.37
C MET A 1 19.06 -37.25 14.41
N THR A 2 18.41 -36.22 13.87
CA THR A 2 17.15 -36.31 13.11
C THR A 2 17.15 -35.09 12.17
N SER A 3 17.45 -35.33 10.90
CA SER A 3 17.32 -34.36 9.81
C SER A 3 16.08 -34.79 9.02
N ALA A 4 15.09 -33.91 8.90
CA ALA A 4 13.90 -34.03 8.08
C ALA A 4 13.51 -32.60 7.67
N ALA A 5 13.24 -32.22 6.42
CA ALA A 5 13.18 -32.91 5.14
C ALA A 5 13.51 -31.90 4.01
N SER A 6 14.00 -32.37 2.86
CA SER A 6 14.13 -31.63 1.59
C SER A 6 12.97 -32.00 0.64
N PRO A 7 12.84 -31.45 -0.58
CA PRO A 7 12.98 -30.08 -1.08
C PRO A 7 11.68 -29.58 -1.75
N HIS A 8 11.39 -28.29 -1.74
CA HIS A 8 10.34 -27.73 -2.61
C HIS A 8 10.94 -27.39 -3.98
N ARG A 9 10.57 -28.16 -5.02
CA ARG A 9 10.88 -27.87 -6.42
C ARG A 9 9.72 -27.07 -7.04
N THR A 10 9.92 -25.76 -7.20
CA THR A 10 9.18 -24.96 -8.18
C THR A 10 10.09 -23.86 -8.72
N GLY A 11 10.84 -24.15 -9.80
CA GLY A 11 11.19 -23.25 -10.90
C GLY A 11 11.68 -21.81 -10.71
N GLY A 12 12.06 -21.35 -9.52
CA GLY A 12 12.73 -20.07 -9.28
C GLY A 12 14.16 -20.32 -8.81
N LEU A 13 15.13 -19.53 -9.26
CA LEU A 13 16.39 -19.43 -8.55
C LEU A 13 16.03 -18.89 -7.16
N ASP A 14 16.18 -19.69 -6.09
CA ASP A 14 15.85 -19.26 -4.74
C ASP A 14 16.79 -18.11 -4.34
N THR A 15 16.36 -16.88 -4.61
CA THR A 15 17.10 -15.66 -4.30
C THR A 15 17.32 -15.52 -2.79
N LEU A 16 16.44 -16.11 -1.99
CA LEU A 16 16.56 -16.20 -0.54
C LEU A 16 16.26 -17.63 -0.08
N VAL A 17 17.16 -18.19 0.73
CA VAL A 17 16.94 -19.44 1.46
C VAL A 17 16.94 -19.14 2.94
N ILE A 18 16.01 -19.74 3.70
CA ILE A 18 15.89 -19.53 5.14
C ILE A 18 16.03 -20.88 5.87
N PRO A 19 17.26 -21.40 6.06
CA PRO A 19 17.49 -22.55 6.91
C PRO A 19 17.10 -22.21 8.35
N GLY A 20 16.40 -23.13 9.00
CA GLY A 20 15.95 -22.98 10.37
C GLY A 20 16.22 -24.22 11.21
N ARG A 21 16.44 -24.01 12.50
CA ARG A 21 16.39 -25.05 13.53
C ARG A 21 15.40 -24.63 14.61
N VAL A 22 14.67 -25.60 15.14
CA VAL A 22 13.72 -25.38 16.24
C VAL A 22 14.20 -26.18 17.43
N ASP A 23 14.37 -25.53 18.56
CA ASP A 23 14.69 -26.14 19.83
C ASP A 23 13.68 -25.67 20.89
N ALA A 24 12.90 -26.62 21.42
CA ALA A 24 11.82 -26.39 22.37
C ALA A 24 10.83 -25.28 21.93
N ASP A 25 10.97 -24.08 22.50
CA ASP A 25 10.13 -22.91 22.28
C ASP A 25 10.82 -21.82 21.42
N ARG A 26 12.03 -22.10 20.92
CA ARG A 26 12.84 -21.15 20.17
C ARG A 26 13.16 -21.66 18.77
N ALA A 27 12.90 -20.83 17.77
CA ALA A 27 13.33 -21.05 16.40
C ALA A 27 14.52 -20.14 16.06
N GLU A 28 15.59 -20.71 15.53
CA GLU A 28 16.75 -19.96 15.03
C GLU A 28 16.79 -20.11 13.51
N LEU A 29 16.56 -19.00 12.80
CA LEU A 29 16.54 -18.91 11.35
C LEU A 29 17.80 -18.17 10.86
N THR A 30 18.33 -18.58 9.72
CA THR A 30 19.60 -18.04 9.18
C THR A 30 19.45 -17.64 7.71
N PRO A 31 18.65 -16.61 7.37
CA PRO A 31 18.45 -16.22 5.97
C PRO A 31 19.75 -16.01 5.20
N ARG A 32 19.82 -16.55 3.97
CA ARG A 32 20.99 -16.44 3.07
C ARG A 32 20.55 -16.07 1.67
N GLY A 33 21.27 -15.13 1.05
CA GLY A 33 20.97 -14.64 -0.29
C GLY A 33 20.65 -13.16 -0.29
N GLU A 34 19.65 -12.78 -1.06
CA GLU A 34 19.25 -11.39 -1.27
C GLU A 34 17.79 -11.18 -0.79
N LEU A 35 17.55 -10.07 -0.10
CA LEU A 35 16.21 -9.64 0.29
C LEU A 35 15.63 -8.73 -0.80
N VAL A 36 14.92 -9.34 -1.74
CA VAL A 36 14.27 -8.67 -2.87
C VAL A 36 12.79 -9.03 -2.95
N HIS A 37 12.09 -8.48 -3.94
CA HIS A 37 10.68 -8.77 -4.18
C HIS A 37 10.37 -10.29 -4.18
N GLY A 38 9.26 -10.68 -3.53
CA GLY A 38 8.84 -12.07 -3.37
C GLY A 38 9.39 -12.78 -2.13
N CYS A 39 10.47 -12.29 -1.52
CA CYS A 39 11.05 -12.92 -0.32
C CYS A 39 10.11 -12.93 0.90
N ALA A 40 9.18 -11.98 0.97
CA ALA A 40 8.17 -11.92 2.03
C ALA A 40 7.24 -13.15 2.04
N GLU A 41 6.92 -13.73 0.87
CA GLU A 41 6.10 -14.94 0.78
C GLU A 41 6.87 -16.17 1.26
N ILE A 42 8.17 -16.25 0.92
CA ILE A 42 9.08 -17.30 1.41
C ILE A 42 9.16 -17.26 2.94
N LEU A 43 9.30 -16.07 3.52
CA LEU A 43 9.28 -15.88 4.97
C LEU A 43 7.95 -16.31 5.59
N ALA A 44 6.82 -15.84 5.04
CA ALA A 44 5.50 -16.16 5.55
C ALA A 44 5.26 -17.68 5.56
N GLY A 45 5.64 -18.39 4.48
CA GLY A 45 5.59 -19.85 4.42
C GLY A 45 6.49 -20.53 5.47
N THR A 46 7.70 -20.02 5.67
CA THR A 46 8.63 -20.52 6.69
C THR A 46 8.07 -20.36 8.10
N LEU A 47 7.54 -19.17 8.43
CA LEU A 47 6.95 -18.86 9.73
C LEU A 47 5.66 -19.65 10.00
N ALA A 48 4.82 -19.85 8.97
CA ALA A 48 3.62 -20.67 9.07
C ALA A 48 3.93 -22.15 9.35
N GLY A 49 5.10 -22.64 8.92
CA GLY A 49 5.58 -23.99 9.20
C GLY A 49 6.14 -24.19 10.61
N LEU A 50 6.34 -23.12 11.39
CA LEU A 50 6.89 -23.24 12.74
C LEU A 50 5.87 -23.86 13.72
N PRO A 51 6.30 -24.80 14.59
CA PRO A 51 5.42 -25.40 15.59
C PRO A 51 4.69 -24.37 16.46
N ALA A 52 3.51 -24.75 16.96
CA ALA A 52 2.72 -23.91 17.85
C ALA A 52 3.42 -23.59 19.19
N THR A 53 4.38 -24.44 19.59
CA THR A 53 5.16 -24.30 20.84
C THR A 53 6.21 -23.20 20.78
N VAL A 54 6.56 -22.72 19.59
CA VAL A 54 7.55 -21.66 19.44
C VAL A 54 6.97 -20.34 19.92
N THR A 55 7.67 -19.70 20.86
CA THR A 55 7.35 -18.38 21.42
C THR A 55 8.39 -17.33 21.02
N ARG A 56 9.58 -17.77 20.58
CA ARG A 56 10.69 -16.91 20.17
C ARG A 56 11.27 -17.31 18.82
N VAL A 57 11.53 -16.32 17.95
CA VAL A 57 12.20 -16.52 16.67
C VAL A 57 13.39 -15.57 16.57
N ASP A 58 14.59 -16.10 16.40
CA ASP A 58 15.79 -15.28 16.20
C ASP A 58 16.30 -15.48 14.77
N LEU A 59 16.49 -14.37 14.05
CA LEU A 59 17.01 -14.35 12.70
C LEU A 59 18.44 -13.83 12.70
N ASP A 60 19.37 -14.67 12.24
CA ASP A 60 20.74 -14.27 11.96
C ASP A 60 20.87 -13.84 10.50
N MET A 61 21.01 -12.54 10.28
CA MET A 61 21.03 -11.90 8.96
C MET A 61 22.43 -11.84 8.36
N ALA A 62 23.43 -12.49 8.96
CA ALA A 62 24.81 -12.48 8.48
C ALA A 62 24.95 -12.96 7.01
N GLY A 63 24.08 -13.89 6.59
CA GLY A 63 24.08 -14.47 5.25
C GLY A 63 23.37 -13.63 4.18
N VAL A 64 22.72 -12.53 4.56
CA VAL A 64 22.07 -11.61 3.63
C VAL A 64 23.06 -10.53 3.22
N HIS A 65 23.38 -10.47 1.94
CA HIS A 65 24.39 -9.55 1.41
C HIS A 65 23.82 -8.43 0.55
N PHE A 66 22.57 -8.59 0.08
CA PHE A 66 21.85 -7.57 -0.67
C PHE A 66 20.43 -7.40 -0.13
N MET A 67 19.94 -6.16 -0.15
CA MET A 67 18.59 -5.78 0.24
C MET A 67 18.14 -4.59 -0.60
N ASP A 68 17.00 -4.70 -1.28
CA ASP A 68 16.33 -3.56 -1.90
C ASP A 68 15.24 -2.99 -0.97
N THR A 69 14.44 -2.05 -1.48
CA THR A 69 13.33 -1.49 -0.70
C THR A 69 12.24 -2.51 -0.37
N ALA A 70 12.09 -3.59 -1.13
CA ALA A 70 11.18 -4.69 -0.81
C ALA A 70 11.67 -5.50 0.41
N GLY A 71 12.97 -5.44 0.73
CA GLY A 71 13.49 -5.96 1.99
C GLY A 71 12.88 -5.31 3.24
N LEU A 72 12.37 -4.07 3.16
CA LEU A 72 11.66 -3.46 4.30
C LEU A 72 10.29 -4.13 4.52
N GLN A 73 9.61 -4.53 3.45
CA GLN A 73 8.36 -5.30 3.54
C GLN A 73 8.58 -6.67 4.21
N PHE A 74 9.76 -7.28 4.05
CA PHE A 74 10.13 -8.50 4.77
C PHE A 74 10.11 -8.27 6.30
N LEU A 75 10.60 -7.12 6.77
CA LEU A 75 10.54 -6.75 8.19
C LEU A 75 9.11 -6.50 8.65
N ASP A 76 8.28 -5.87 7.83
CA ASP A 76 6.86 -5.64 8.16
C ASP A 76 6.12 -6.96 8.34
N VAL A 77 6.28 -7.92 7.42
CA VAL A 77 5.67 -9.26 7.54
C VAL A 77 6.14 -9.98 8.79
N LEU A 78 7.43 -9.86 9.12
CA LEU A 78 8.01 -10.45 10.33
C LEU A 78 7.41 -9.82 11.59
N ALA A 79 7.29 -8.50 11.64
CA ALA A 79 6.70 -7.75 12.74
C ALA A 79 5.20 -8.06 12.90
N ASP A 80 4.47 -8.16 11.79
CA ASP A 80 3.05 -8.52 11.77
C ASP A 80 2.84 -9.92 12.33
N HIS A 81 3.65 -10.88 11.90
CA HIS A 81 3.59 -12.24 12.41
C HIS A 81 3.91 -12.31 13.91
N ALA A 82 4.92 -11.57 14.36
CA ALA A 82 5.28 -11.45 15.77
C ALA A 82 4.09 -10.96 16.60
N ARG A 83 3.39 -9.92 16.14
CA ARG A 83 2.20 -9.38 16.82
C ARG A 83 1.03 -10.37 16.81
N GLN A 84 0.73 -10.98 15.66
CA GLN A 84 -0.39 -11.91 15.51
C GLN A 84 -0.24 -13.15 16.39
N ARG A 85 0.97 -13.71 16.49
CA ARG A 85 1.25 -14.91 17.30
C ARG A 85 1.82 -14.61 18.68
N SER A 86 1.93 -13.32 19.06
CA SER A 86 2.57 -12.87 20.31
C SER A 86 3.96 -13.46 20.51
N LEU A 87 4.74 -13.54 19.42
CA LEU A 87 6.11 -14.07 19.42
C LEU A 87 7.10 -12.95 19.73
N THR A 88 8.16 -13.29 20.44
CA THR A 88 9.36 -12.45 20.47
C THR A 88 10.18 -12.73 19.23
N VAL A 89 10.42 -11.71 18.41
CA VAL A 89 11.27 -11.84 17.23
C VAL A 89 12.47 -10.91 17.35
N THR A 90 13.66 -11.44 17.10
CA THR A 90 14.88 -10.62 16.99
C THR A 90 15.55 -10.83 15.65
N THR A 91 16.15 -9.77 15.12
CA THR A 91 16.99 -9.85 13.92
C THR A 91 18.38 -9.31 14.25
N THR A 92 19.43 -10.03 13.88
CA THR A 92 20.81 -9.72 14.30
C THR A 92 21.79 -9.84 13.13
N ASN A 93 23.01 -9.35 13.32
CA ASN A 93 24.13 -9.46 12.36
C ASN A 93 23.86 -8.84 10.97
N TRP A 94 23.02 -7.81 10.91
CA TRP A 94 22.89 -6.97 9.72
C TRP A 94 24.23 -6.34 9.36
N ASN A 95 24.72 -6.63 8.17
CA ASN A 95 26.01 -6.15 7.68
C ASN A 95 25.90 -5.64 6.24
N GLY A 96 27.00 -5.09 5.71
CA GLY A 96 27.10 -4.68 4.33
C GLY A 96 26.01 -3.70 3.87
N GLN A 97 25.51 -3.93 2.66
CA GLN A 97 24.48 -3.08 2.05
C GLN A 97 23.12 -3.14 2.78
N PRO A 98 22.62 -4.30 3.27
CA PRO A 98 21.41 -4.35 4.09
C PRO A 98 21.47 -3.44 5.33
N ARG A 99 22.56 -3.47 6.09
CA ARG A 99 22.77 -2.57 7.23
C ARG A 99 22.68 -1.11 6.80
N ARG A 100 23.30 -0.76 5.66
CA ARG A 100 23.27 0.61 5.13
C ARG A 100 21.85 1.06 4.75
N ILE A 101 21.02 0.16 4.22
CA ILE A 101 19.61 0.45 3.93
C ILE A 101 18.83 0.73 5.21
N LEU A 102 19.04 -0.05 6.28
CA LEU A 102 18.44 0.22 7.60
C LEU A 102 18.83 1.59 8.16
N GLU A 103 20.12 1.96 8.07
CA GLU A 103 20.61 3.29 8.46
C GLU A 103 19.90 4.42 7.68
N LEU A 104 19.76 4.25 6.37
CA LEU A 104 19.11 5.24 5.50
C LEU A 104 17.59 5.34 5.76
N ALA A 105 16.97 4.22 6.14
CA ALA A 105 15.58 4.14 6.55
C ALA A 105 15.34 4.66 7.99
N GLY A 106 16.40 4.93 8.76
CA GLY A 106 16.29 5.40 10.15
C GLY A 106 15.88 4.31 11.14
N LEU A 107 16.08 3.03 10.78
CA LEU A 107 15.81 1.89 11.65
C LEU A 107 17.04 1.56 12.52
N ASP A 108 16.81 0.90 13.66
CA ASP A 108 17.92 0.33 14.42
C ASP A 108 18.64 -0.73 13.57
N THR A 109 19.95 -0.58 13.46
CA THR A 109 20.82 -1.47 12.68
C THR A 109 21.23 -2.72 13.45
N ALA A 110 21.08 -2.71 14.78
CA ALA A 110 21.31 -3.87 15.63
C ALA A 110 20.12 -4.82 15.54
N ASP A 111 18.91 -4.28 15.76
CA ASP A 111 17.66 -4.99 15.55
C ASP A 111 16.53 -4.04 15.09
N PRO A 112 16.21 -3.96 13.78
CA PRO A 112 15.16 -3.09 13.26
C PRO A 112 13.75 -3.37 13.80
N LEU A 113 13.52 -4.51 14.47
CA LEU A 113 12.25 -4.85 15.09
C LEU A 113 12.15 -4.47 16.56
N ALA A 114 13.26 -4.05 17.19
CA ALA A 114 13.23 -3.54 18.54
C ALA A 114 12.48 -2.19 18.55
N GLY A 115 11.29 -2.17 19.18
CA GLY A 115 10.64 -0.90 19.49
C GLY A 115 11.51 -0.04 20.41
N PRO A 116 11.28 1.29 20.49
CA PRO A 116 11.97 2.12 21.47
C PRO A 116 11.66 1.58 22.88
N ASP A 117 12.68 1.06 23.57
CA ASP A 117 12.55 0.43 24.88
C ASP A 117 12.12 1.46 25.95
N PRO A 118 10.96 1.31 26.62
CA PRO A 118 10.52 2.24 27.65
C PRO A 118 11.14 1.96 29.04
N ALA A 119 12.03 0.98 29.23
CA ALA A 119 12.56 0.69 30.58
C ALA A 119 13.97 0.09 30.62
N GLY A 120 15.02 0.93 30.66
CA GLY A 120 16.37 0.47 31.00
C GLY A 120 17.42 1.59 31.08
N ALA A 121 18.12 1.70 32.22
CA ALA A 121 18.98 2.82 32.59
C ALA A 121 20.37 2.86 31.90
N VAL A 122 20.89 4.07 31.70
CA VAL A 122 22.27 4.41 31.27
C VAL A 122 23.27 4.33 32.44
N PRO A 123 24.59 4.09 32.26
CA PRO A 123 25.49 5.16 31.72
C PRO A 123 26.75 4.73 30.92
N ALA A 124 27.15 5.58 29.95
CA ALA A 124 28.48 6.24 29.82
C ALA A 124 29.09 6.33 28.39
N VAL A 125 29.37 7.60 28.00
CA VAL A 125 30.32 8.14 26.97
C VAL A 125 29.90 8.25 25.48
N ALA A 126 29.19 9.37 25.18
CA ALA A 126 29.34 10.45 24.15
C ALA A 126 29.59 10.16 22.62
N PRO A 127 29.28 11.11 21.68
CA PRO A 127 28.34 12.25 21.71
C PRO A 127 27.30 12.24 20.55
N ALA A 128 26.17 12.92 20.79
CA ALA A 128 25.26 13.57 19.83
C ALA A 128 24.93 12.89 18.48
N ALA A 129 23.69 12.39 18.37
CA ALA A 129 22.86 12.59 17.18
C ALA A 129 21.34 12.53 17.48
N PRO A 130 20.72 13.57 18.10
CA PRO A 130 19.26 13.70 18.08
C PRO A 130 18.71 14.13 16.70
N ALA A 131 19.57 14.35 15.69
CA ALA A 131 19.15 14.73 14.36
C ALA A 131 18.46 13.59 13.57
N SER A 132 18.76 12.32 13.88
CA SER A 132 18.19 11.18 13.15
C SER A 132 16.69 11.01 13.41
N SER A 133 16.26 11.21 14.66
CA SER A 133 14.86 11.09 15.06
C SER A 133 14.00 12.22 14.50
N ALA A 134 14.51 13.46 14.54
CA ALA A 134 13.82 14.62 13.96
C ALA A 134 13.69 14.50 12.43
N VAL A 135 14.74 14.07 11.73
CA VAL A 135 14.70 13.88 10.27
C VAL A 135 13.79 12.70 9.87
N ALA A 136 13.74 11.63 10.66
CA ALA A 136 12.83 10.52 10.41
C ALA A 136 11.37 10.92 10.62
N LEU A 137 11.06 11.68 11.67
CA LEU A 137 9.73 12.23 11.92
C LEU A 137 9.34 13.22 10.81
N GLU A 138 10.22 14.14 10.43
CA GLU A 138 10.02 15.10 9.34
C GLU A 138 9.76 14.38 7.99
N ARG A 139 10.42 13.25 7.75
CA ARG A 139 10.18 12.41 6.56
C ARG A 139 8.85 11.68 6.62
N ALA A 140 8.48 11.13 7.78
CA ALA A 140 7.19 10.46 7.97
C ALA A 140 6.01 11.43 7.83
N GLU A 141 6.14 12.64 8.40
CA GLU A 141 5.17 13.72 8.24
C GLU A 141 5.06 14.16 6.79
N ARG A 142 6.19 14.36 6.10
CA ARG A 142 6.19 14.68 4.65
C ARG A 142 5.55 13.59 3.81
N LEU A 143 5.82 12.32 4.11
CA LEU A 143 5.19 11.19 3.41
C LEU A 143 3.69 11.17 3.64
N HIS A 144 3.23 11.43 4.87
CA HIS A 144 1.82 11.50 5.20
C HIS A 144 1.11 12.62 4.42
N VAL A 145 1.68 13.84 4.43
CA VAL A 145 1.15 14.98 3.67
C VAL A 145 1.10 14.68 2.17
N LEU A 146 2.15 14.08 1.62
CA LEU A 146 2.18 13.69 0.20
C LEU A 146 1.17 12.58 -0.12
N GLN A 147 0.92 11.64 0.78
CA GLN A 147 -0.09 10.60 0.61
C GLN A 147 -1.50 11.19 0.63
N GLU A 148 -1.79 12.12 1.55
CA GLU A 148 -3.05 12.86 1.58
C GLU A 148 -3.25 13.69 0.30
N GLU A 149 -2.22 14.39 -0.16
CA GLU A 149 -2.26 15.16 -1.40
C GLU A 149 -2.47 14.27 -2.63
N VAL A 150 -1.77 13.13 -2.70
CA VAL A 150 -1.98 12.13 -3.76
C VAL A 150 -3.40 11.56 -3.72
N GLU A 151 -3.97 11.30 -2.55
CA GLU A 151 -5.34 10.81 -2.43
C GLU A 151 -6.36 11.89 -2.83
N GLN A 152 -6.17 13.14 -2.42
CA GLN A 152 -6.99 14.27 -2.87
C GLN A 152 -6.89 14.48 -4.38
N LEU A 153 -5.68 14.38 -4.96
CA LEU A 153 -5.45 14.45 -6.40
C LEU A 153 -6.08 13.26 -7.12
N ARG A 154 -6.00 12.04 -6.57
CA ARG A 154 -6.68 10.85 -7.11
C ARG A 154 -8.18 11.00 -7.08
N GLN A 155 -8.76 11.53 -6.01
CA GLN A 155 -10.19 11.82 -5.92
C GLN A 155 -10.61 12.93 -6.90
N ALA A 156 -9.81 13.99 -7.02
CA ALA A 156 -10.02 15.05 -8.00
C ALA A 156 -9.95 14.51 -9.44
N ILE A 157 -8.94 13.67 -9.74
CA ILE A 157 -8.78 12.98 -11.02
C ILE A 157 -9.90 11.95 -11.23
N ALA A 158 -10.43 11.28 -10.21
CA ALA A 158 -11.53 10.32 -10.34
C ALA A 158 -12.87 11.00 -10.65
N SER A 159 -13.05 12.27 -10.27
CA SER A 159 -14.28 13.03 -10.54
C SER A 159 -14.38 13.63 -11.95
N ARG A 160 -13.24 13.84 -12.63
CA ARG A 160 -13.16 14.40 -13.99
C ARG A 160 -13.64 13.45 -15.11
N PRO A 161 -13.37 12.13 -15.06
CA PRO A 161 -13.82 11.16 -16.05
C PRO A 161 -15.33 11.12 -16.22
N VAL A 162 -16.10 11.23 -15.13
CA VAL A 162 -17.56 11.07 -15.20
C VAL A 162 -18.23 12.23 -15.93
N ILE A 163 -17.76 13.46 -15.70
CA ILE A 163 -18.25 14.65 -16.41
C ILE A 163 -17.85 14.62 -17.88
N ASP A 164 -16.59 14.27 -18.18
CA ASP A 164 -16.13 14.21 -19.56
C ASP A 164 -16.76 13.02 -20.33
N GLN A 165 -17.02 11.89 -19.67
CA GLN A 165 -17.80 10.77 -20.24
C GLN A 165 -19.24 11.18 -20.53
N ALA A 166 -19.92 11.85 -19.58
CA ALA A 166 -21.27 12.35 -19.80
C ALA A 166 -21.33 13.35 -20.96
N ARG A 167 -20.34 14.23 -21.10
CA ARG A 167 -20.22 15.12 -22.28
C ARG A 167 -20.06 14.31 -23.55
N GLY A 168 -19.17 13.31 -23.59
CA GLY A 168 -19.00 12.43 -24.74
C GLY A 168 -20.28 11.69 -25.15
N ILE A 169 -21.04 11.19 -24.18
CA ILE A 169 -22.35 10.54 -24.40
C ILE A 169 -23.35 11.52 -24.99
N LEU A 170 -23.46 12.74 -24.46
CA LEU A 170 -24.36 13.76 -25.00
C LEU A 170 -23.97 14.20 -26.41
N MET A 171 -22.67 14.36 -26.67
CA MET A 171 -22.15 14.66 -28.01
C MET A 171 -22.56 13.58 -29.01
N ALA A 172 -22.37 12.30 -28.65
CA ALA A 172 -22.73 11.17 -29.51
C ALA A 172 -24.25 11.02 -29.71
N THR A 173 -25.04 11.23 -28.65
CA THR A 173 -26.50 11.00 -28.68
C THR A 173 -27.28 12.14 -29.31
N HIS A 174 -26.79 13.38 -29.16
CA HIS A 174 -27.50 14.60 -29.60
C HIS A 174 -26.80 15.35 -30.73
N GLY A 175 -25.66 14.85 -31.22
CA GLY A 175 -24.89 15.50 -32.30
C GLY A 175 -24.51 16.94 -31.94
N CYS A 176 -24.04 17.17 -30.71
CA CYS A 176 -23.64 18.48 -30.22
C CYS A 176 -22.13 18.58 -30.02
N THR A 177 -21.62 19.80 -29.98
CA THR A 177 -20.24 20.11 -29.62
C THR A 177 -19.99 19.90 -28.13
N SER A 178 -18.72 19.89 -27.75
CA SER A 178 -18.28 19.69 -26.37
C SER A 178 -18.74 20.82 -25.43
N ASP A 179 -18.84 22.05 -25.94
CA ASP A 179 -19.30 23.22 -25.18
C ASP A 179 -20.82 23.22 -24.99
N GLU A 180 -21.57 22.81 -26.02
CA GLU A 180 -23.01 22.62 -25.91
C GLU A 180 -23.35 21.49 -24.93
N ALA A 181 -22.61 20.38 -24.97
CA ALA A 181 -22.79 19.28 -24.01
C ALA A 181 -22.54 19.74 -22.56
N TRP A 182 -21.51 20.57 -22.34
CA TRP A 182 -21.26 21.19 -21.04
C TRP A 182 -22.42 22.10 -20.62
N HIS A 183 -22.95 22.90 -21.54
CA HIS A 183 -24.08 23.77 -21.25
C HIS A 183 -25.34 22.98 -20.86
N ILE A 184 -25.63 21.89 -21.58
CA ILE A 184 -26.76 20.98 -21.28
C ILE A 184 -26.63 20.39 -19.87
N LEU A 185 -25.44 19.91 -19.47
CA LEU A 185 -25.22 19.37 -18.13
C LEU A 185 -25.44 20.45 -17.05
N ARG A 186 -24.94 21.66 -17.28
CA ARG A 186 -25.10 22.79 -16.35
C ARG A 186 -26.55 23.22 -16.22
N GLU A 187 -27.27 23.34 -17.33
CA GLU A 187 -28.69 23.71 -17.34
C GLU A 187 -29.53 22.64 -16.65
N THR A 188 -29.26 21.36 -16.93
CA THR A 188 -29.92 20.22 -16.28
C THR A 188 -29.70 20.27 -14.76
N SER A 189 -28.47 20.49 -14.31
CA SER A 189 -28.11 20.64 -12.89
C SER A 189 -28.89 21.77 -12.21
N GLN A 190 -29.07 22.90 -12.89
CA GLN A 190 -29.84 24.04 -12.37
C GLN A 190 -31.34 23.74 -12.32
N LEU A 191 -31.89 23.15 -13.38
CA LEU A 191 -33.31 22.81 -13.47
C LEU A 191 -33.73 21.71 -12.47
N SER A 192 -32.84 20.77 -12.17
CA SER A 192 -33.12 19.66 -11.24
C SER A 192 -32.57 19.91 -9.82
N ASN A 193 -31.97 21.08 -9.55
CA ASN A 193 -31.27 21.40 -8.30
C ASN A 193 -30.35 20.27 -7.80
N THR A 194 -29.67 19.60 -8.72
CA THR A 194 -28.81 18.42 -8.47
C THR A 194 -27.36 18.78 -8.73
N LYS A 195 -26.41 18.29 -7.92
CA LYS A 195 -24.98 18.57 -8.15
C LYS A 195 -24.57 18.04 -9.52
N LEU A 196 -23.80 18.83 -10.27
CA LEU A 196 -23.38 18.53 -11.64
C LEU A 196 -22.72 17.14 -11.80
N ARG A 197 -21.91 16.73 -10.82
CA ARG A 197 -21.28 15.40 -10.79
C ARG A 197 -22.30 14.26 -10.74
N ASP A 198 -23.41 14.46 -10.03
CA ASP A 198 -24.46 13.45 -9.87
C ASP A 198 -25.32 13.39 -11.14
N VAL A 199 -25.54 14.55 -11.81
CA VAL A 199 -26.14 14.62 -13.15
C VAL A 199 -25.28 13.86 -14.17
N ALA A 200 -23.97 14.10 -14.19
CA ALA A 200 -23.06 13.41 -15.09
C ALA A 200 -22.99 11.91 -14.83
N ALA A 201 -23.03 11.49 -13.55
CA ALA A 201 -23.11 10.08 -13.18
C ALA A 201 -24.40 9.43 -13.69
N ALA A 202 -25.54 10.11 -13.59
CA ALA A 202 -26.81 9.63 -14.09
C ALA A 202 -26.86 9.51 -15.62
N VAL A 203 -26.29 10.48 -16.35
CA VAL A 203 -26.15 10.42 -17.82
C VAL A 203 -25.21 9.28 -18.23
N THR A 204 -24.12 9.07 -17.49
CA THR A 204 -23.18 7.96 -17.75
C THR A 204 -23.83 6.61 -17.44
N ALA A 205 -24.64 6.53 -16.39
CA ALA A 205 -25.36 5.33 -16.00
C ALA A 205 -26.47 4.96 -17.00
N SER A 206 -27.17 5.95 -17.57
CA SER A 206 -28.22 5.70 -18.57
C SER A 206 -27.70 5.17 -19.91
N ALA A 207 -26.41 5.35 -20.20
CA ALA A 207 -25.75 4.73 -21.35
C ALA A 207 -25.40 3.25 -21.13
N LYS A 208 -25.47 2.74 -19.88
CA LYS A 208 -25.27 1.30 -19.58
C LYS A 208 -26.60 0.57 -19.71
N ALA A 209 -26.58 -0.63 -20.32
CA ALA A 209 -27.79 -1.44 -20.54
C ALA A 209 -28.55 -1.80 -19.25
N ASP A 210 -27.85 -1.94 -18.11
CA ASP A 210 -28.40 -2.37 -16.82
C ASP A 210 -28.31 -1.29 -15.71
N GLY A 211 -28.18 -0.01 -16.09
CA GLY A 211 -28.09 1.09 -15.12
C GLY A 211 -29.44 1.35 -14.42
N PRO A 212 -29.45 1.72 -13.12
CA PRO A 212 -30.68 2.17 -12.48
C PRO A 212 -31.24 3.40 -13.23
N PRO A 213 -32.55 3.46 -13.49
CA PRO A 213 -33.13 4.54 -14.25
C PRO A 213 -32.93 5.88 -13.49
N PRO A 214 -32.51 6.94 -14.19
CA PRO A 214 -32.41 8.28 -13.59
C PRO A 214 -33.77 8.75 -13.07
N SER A 215 -33.76 9.69 -12.12
CA SER A 215 -35.00 10.22 -11.55
C SER A 215 -35.86 10.91 -12.62
N PRO A 216 -37.20 10.84 -12.52
CA PRO A 216 -38.10 11.43 -13.53
C PRO A 216 -37.89 12.95 -13.71
N GLU A 217 -37.59 13.64 -12.60
CA GLU A 217 -37.28 15.08 -12.59
C GLU A 217 -36.01 15.38 -13.38
N LEU A 218 -34.97 14.54 -13.23
CA LEU A 218 -33.72 14.68 -13.95
C LEU A 218 -33.89 14.40 -15.44
N CYS A 219 -34.66 13.37 -15.82
CA CYS A 219 -35.01 13.10 -17.21
C CYS A 219 -35.72 14.29 -17.86
N THR A 220 -36.69 14.86 -17.16
CA THR A 220 -37.47 16.00 -17.65
C THR A 220 -36.59 17.24 -17.82
N ALA A 221 -35.72 17.51 -16.85
CA ALA A 221 -34.75 18.61 -16.91
C ALA A 221 -33.78 18.45 -18.09
N LEU A 222 -33.24 17.24 -18.30
CA LEU A 222 -32.33 16.94 -19.40
C LEU A 222 -33.02 17.12 -20.76
N GLN A 223 -34.23 16.59 -20.93
CA GLN A 223 -35.01 16.76 -22.15
C GLN A 223 -35.30 18.23 -22.45
N ARG A 224 -35.60 19.02 -21.42
CA ARG A 224 -35.86 20.47 -21.56
C ARG A 224 -34.61 21.23 -22.00
N ALA A 225 -33.45 20.94 -21.40
CA ALA A 225 -32.18 21.54 -21.78
C ALA A 225 -31.79 21.21 -23.24
N VAL A 226 -31.93 19.94 -23.64
CA VAL A 226 -31.68 19.50 -25.03
C VAL A 226 -32.65 20.17 -26.02
N ALA A 227 -33.93 20.34 -25.66
CA ALA A 227 -34.93 20.99 -26.49
C ALA A 227 -34.71 22.50 -26.61
N GLY A 228 -34.21 23.16 -25.56
CA GLY A 228 -33.84 24.58 -25.56
C GLY A 228 -32.78 24.90 -26.60
N ARG A 229 -31.78 24.02 -26.77
CA ARG A 229 -30.74 24.14 -27.82
C ARG A 229 -31.33 24.20 -29.24
N ARG A 230 -32.33 23.39 -29.57
CA ARG A 230 -32.87 23.32 -30.94
C ARG A 230 -33.62 24.59 -31.38
N ARG A 231 -33.87 25.53 -30.46
CA ARG A 231 -34.64 26.76 -30.73
C ARG A 231 -33.79 28.03 -30.76
N GLY A 232 -32.51 27.97 -30.40
CA GLY A 232 -31.56 29.08 -30.49
C GLY A 232 -30.64 28.91 -31.69
#